data_AF-A0A7D4U7M3-F1
#
_entry.id   AF-A0A7D4U7M3-F1
#
_cell.length_a   1.000
_cell.length_b   1.000
_cell.length_c   1.000
_cell.angle_alpha   90.00
_cell.angle_beta   90.00
_cell.angle_gamma   90.00
#
_symmetry.space_group_name_H-M   'P 1'
#
loop_
_entity.id
_entity.type
_entity.pdbx_description
1 polymer ?
#
loop_
_entity_poly.entity_id
_entity_poly.type
_entity_poly.pdbx_seq_one_letter_code
_entity_poly.pdbx_strand_id
1 'polypeptide(L)'
;MQPLEISGYQLKAEIAFSPLQAAELVSLLARTKSIFELEFNTLPSERYLHHPALGICRQELDEAGEQLIRAGVIENLLMETAGNLSEFSRGFRRLTGVAWMDLIEPYRKSAEYLIALPRAV
;
A
#
# COMPACT_ATOMS: atom_id res chain seq x y z
N MET A 1 19.00 -6.44 13.50
CA MET A 1 17.72 -7.13 13.71
C MET A 1 16.83 -6.21 14.52
N GLN A 2 15.79 -5.65 13.89
CA GLN A 2 14.78 -4.87 14.60
C GLN A 2 13.85 -5.85 15.34
N PRO A 3 13.32 -5.52 16.53
CA PRO A 3 12.47 -6.44 17.28
C PRO A 3 11.18 -6.68 16.48
N LEU A 4 10.83 -7.95 16.29
CA LEU A 4 9.57 -8.36 15.68
C LEU A 4 8.45 -7.93 16.64
N GLU A 5 7.73 -6.85 16.34
CA GLU A 5 6.55 -6.49 17.14
C GLU A 5 5.48 -7.57 16.94
N ILE A 6 5.19 -8.25 18.04
CA ILE A 6 4.31 -9.42 18.16
C ILE A 6 2.87 -8.93 18.12
N SER A 7 2.34 -8.58 16.95
CA SER A 7 0.88 -8.52 16.65
C SER A 7 0.61 -8.09 15.21
N GLY A 8 1.09 -8.87 14.24
CA GLY A 8 0.57 -8.81 12.88
C GLY A 8 -0.77 -9.56 12.79
N TYR A 9 -1.68 -9.12 11.92
CA TYR A 9 -2.88 -9.87 11.58
C TYR A 9 -3.05 -9.86 10.07
N GLN A 10 -3.44 -10.99 9.49
CA GLN A 10 -3.83 -11.08 8.09
C GLN A 10 -5.28 -11.57 8.01
N LEU A 11 -6.08 -10.87 7.23
CA LEU A 11 -7.48 -11.19 7.00
C LEU A 11 -7.77 -11.11 5.52
N LYS A 12 -8.49 -12.11 5.01
CA LYS A 12 -9.17 -12.06 3.72
C LYS A 12 -10.66 -12.22 3.97
N ALA A 13 -11.43 -11.23 3.54
CA ALA A 13 -12.88 -11.21 3.71
C ALA A 13 -13.55 -10.76 2.41
N GLU A 14 -14.74 -11.30 2.14
CA GLU A 14 -15.60 -10.86 1.04
C GLU A 14 -16.60 -9.87 1.61
N ILE A 15 -16.33 -8.58 1.41
CA ILE A 15 -17.16 -7.49 1.90
C ILE A 15 -17.38 -6.54 0.72
N ALA A 16 -18.63 -6.19 0.45
CA ALA A 16 -18.97 -5.20 -0.56
C ALA A 16 -18.61 -3.79 -0.04
N PHE A 17 -17.50 -3.23 -0.53
CA PHE A 17 -17.10 -1.86 -0.27
C PHE A 17 -17.42 -0.96 -1.47
N SER A 18 -18.06 0.18 -1.22
CA SER A 18 -18.00 1.30 -2.17
C SER A 18 -16.63 2.00 -2.08
N PRO A 19 -16.18 2.71 -3.13
CA PRO A 19 -14.91 3.44 -3.10
C PRO A 19 -14.79 4.44 -1.94
N LEU A 20 -15.91 5.08 -1.56
CA LEU A 20 -15.95 5.99 -0.43
C LEU A 20 -15.71 5.26 0.90
N GLN A 21 -16.35 4.10 1.10
CA GLN A 21 -16.19 3.31 2.32
C GLN A 21 -14.76 2.73 2.44
N ALA A 22 -14.14 2.36 1.31
CA ALA A 22 -12.74 1.93 1.30
C ALA A 22 -11.82 3.08 1.76
N ALA A 23 -12.01 4.29 1.22
CA ALA A 23 -11.24 5.47 1.61
C ALA A 23 -11.46 5.85 3.09
N GLU A 24 -12.71 5.75 3.59
CA GLU A 24 -13.04 5.98 4.99
C GLU A 24 -12.33 4.96 5.91
N LEU A 25 -12.36 3.67 5.56
CA LEU A 25 -11.65 2.63 6.30
C LEU A 25 -10.15 2.90 6.36
N VAL A 26 -9.53 3.22 5.22
CA VAL A 26 -8.10 3.56 5.14
C VAL A 26 -7.77 4.75 6.03
N SER A 27 -8.61 5.80 6.01
CA SER A 27 -8.43 6.99 6.85
C SER A 27 -8.57 6.67 8.34
N LEU A 28 -9.55 5.85 8.72
CA LEU A 28 -9.75 5.39 10.09
C LEU A 28 -8.56 4.58 10.60
N LEU A 29 -8.04 3.65 9.81
CA LEU A 29 -6.85 2.86 10.15
C LEU A 29 -5.57 3.72 10.18
N ALA A 30 -5.44 4.72 9.31
CA ALA A 30 -4.29 5.62 9.34
C ALA A 30 -4.22 6.40 10.66
N ARG A 31 -5.37 6.78 11.24
CA ARG A 31 -5.45 7.49 12.52
C ARG A 31 -4.97 6.65 13.70
N THR A 32 -5.04 5.32 13.63
CA THR A 32 -4.50 4.44 14.68
C THR A 32 -2.97 4.34 14.64
N LYS A 33 -2.33 4.96 13.64
CA LYS A 33 -0.88 4.87 13.38
C LYS A 33 -0.42 3.42 13.14
N SER A 34 -1.33 2.54 12.73
CA SER A 34 -1.00 1.18 12.34
C SER A 34 -0.26 1.15 11.01
N ILE A 35 0.71 0.24 10.86
CA ILE A 35 1.32 -0.07 9.57
C ILE A 35 0.41 -1.10 8.89
N PHE A 36 -0.01 -0.85 7.67
CA PHE A 36 -0.91 -1.76 6.97
C PHE A 36 -0.77 -1.72 5.45
N GLU A 37 -1.23 -2.80 4.86
CA GLU A 37 -1.53 -2.96 3.45
C GLU A 37 -2.98 -3.44 3.33
N LEU A 38 -3.76 -2.77 2.49
CA LEU A 38 -5.12 -3.18 2.15
C LEU A 38 -5.24 -3.27 0.63
N GLU A 39 -5.75 -4.38 0.14
CA GLU A 39 -6.06 -4.59 -1.27
C GLU A 39 -7.57 -4.76 -1.42
N PHE A 40 -8.15 -3.94 -2.29
CA PHE A 40 -9.55 -4.00 -2.66
C PHE A 40 -9.66 -4.52 -4.09
N ASN A 41 -10.28 -5.68 -4.23
CA ASN A 41 -10.57 -6.29 -5.54
C ASN A 41 -11.84 -5.70 -6.15
N THR A 42 -11.86 -4.37 -6.27
CA THR A 42 -12.89 -3.60 -6.99
C THR A 42 -12.51 -3.42 -8.46
N LEU A 43 -13.35 -2.76 -9.24
CA LEU A 43 -13.02 -2.32 -10.61
C LEU A 43 -13.03 -0.79 -10.63
N PRO A 44 -11.87 -0.10 -10.64
CA PRO A 44 -10.51 -0.64 -10.67
C PRO A 44 -10.08 -1.26 -9.34
N SER A 45 -9.08 -2.16 -9.38
CA SER A 45 -8.48 -2.75 -8.18
C SER A 45 -7.50 -1.75 -7.57
N GLU A 46 -7.45 -1.69 -6.24
CA GLU A 46 -6.67 -0.70 -5.53
C GLU A 46 -5.92 -1.29 -4.34
N ARG A 47 -4.68 -0.86 -4.16
CA ARG A 47 -3.88 -1.14 -2.96
C ARG A 47 -3.61 0.16 -2.20
N TYR A 48 -3.81 0.10 -0.89
CA TYR A 48 -3.48 1.16 0.04
C TYR A 48 -2.37 0.70 0.96
N LEU A 49 -1.28 1.46 1.00
CA LEU A 49 -0.15 1.25 1.89
C LEU A 49 -0.10 2.40 2.89
N HIS A 50 0.12 2.11 4.16
CA HIS A 50 0.28 3.14 5.18
C HIS A 50 1.44 2.84 6.11
N HIS A 51 2.21 3.89 6.39
CA HIS A 51 3.22 3.91 7.45
C HIS A 51 3.16 5.27 8.16
N PRO A 52 3.22 5.34 9.51
CA PRO A 52 3.07 6.61 10.24
C PRO A 52 4.03 7.72 9.82
N ALA A 53 5.24 7.36 9.38
CA ALA A 53 6.24 8.33 8.92
C ALA A 53 6.08 8.76 7.45
N LEU A 54 5.33 8.01 6.64
CA LEU A 54 5.20 8.25 5.19
C LEU A 54 3.78 8.70 4.79
N GLY A 55 2.77 8.41 5.60
CA GLY A 55 1.36 8.64 5.28
C GLY A 55 0.77 7.51 4.43
N ILE A 56 -0.27 7.83 3.66
CA ILE A 56 -1.01 6.88 2.82
C ILE A 56 -0.47 6.94 1.39
N CYS A 57 -0.20 5.79 0.79
CA CYS A 57 0.06 5.61 -0.63
C CYS A 57 -1.08 4.78 -1.23
N ARG A 58 -1.69 5.26 -2.32
CA ARG A 58 -2.73 4.56 -3.09
C ARG A 58 -2.17 4.16 -4.44
N GLN A 59 -2.37 2.90 -4.81
CA GLN A 59 -1.94 2.31 -6.07
C GLN A 59 -3.16 1.74 -6.78
N GLU A 60 -3.34 2.06 -8.06
CA GLU A 60 -4.25 1.35 -8.95
C GLU A 60 -3.53 0.06 -9.41
N LEU A 61 -4.25 -1.06 -9.44
CA LEU A 61 -3.70 -2.36 -9.84
C LEU A 61 -4.34 -2.85 -11.13
N ASP A 62 -3.58 -3.62 -11.92
CA ASP A 62 -4.11 -4.39 -13.03
C ASP A 62 -4.66 -5.75 -12.60
N GLU A 63 -5.10 -6.55 -13.57
CA GLU A 63 -5.65 -7.90 -13.33
C GLU A 63 -4.58 -8.89 -12.79
N ALA A 64 -3.30 -8.60 -12.96
CA ALA A 64 -2.19 -9.38 -12.41
C ALA A 64 -1.78 -8.92 -11.00
N GLY A 65 -2.37 -7.84 -10.48
CA GLY A 65 -2.03 -7.24 -9.20
C GLY A 65 -0.76 -6.35 -9.25
N GLU A 66 -0.33 -5.96 -10.46
CA GLU A 66 0.78 -5.03 -10.67
C GLU A 66 0.30 -3.59 -10.63
N GLN A 67 1.15 -2.69 -10.16
CA GLN A 67 0.81 -1.27 -10.09
C GLN A 67 0.69 -0.65 -11.50
N LEU A 68 -0.45 -0.04 -11.76
CA LEU A 68 -0.66 0.78 -12.95
C LEU A 68 -0.16 2.22 -12.72
N ILE A 69 0.72 2.67 -13.61
CA ILE A 69 1.21 4.05 -13.66
C ILE A 69 0.86 4.63 -15.02
N ARG A 70 0.11 5.74 -15.01
CA ARG A 70 -0.25 6.46 -16.25
C ARG A 70 0.97 7.22 -16.76
N ALA A 71 1.21 7.17 -18.07
CA ALA A 71 2.35 7.82 -18.72
C ALA A 71 2.48 9.31 -18.37
N GLY A 72 1.37 10.05 -18.32
CA GLY A 72 1.39 11.47 -17.95
C GLY A 72 1.95 11.75 -16.54
N VAL A 73 1.84 10.80 -15.60
CA VAL A 73 2.46 10.96 -14.26
C VAL A 73 3.98 10.82 -14.36
N ILE A 74 4.48 9.94 -15.23
CA ILE A 74 5.91 9.76 -15.49
C ILE A 74 6.46 11.00 -16.22
N GLU A 75 5.74 11.52 -17.20
CA GLU A 75 6.10 12.74 -17.92
C GLU A 75 6.21 13.93 -16.98
N ASN A 76 5.23 14.12 -16.09
CA ASN A 76 5.28 15.17 -15.07
C ASN A 76 6.50 15.02 -14.16
N LEU A 77 6.80 13.80 -13.69
CA LEU A 77 7.98 13.55 -12.86
C LEU A 77 9.30 13.86 -13.60
N LEU A 78 9.39 13.52 -14.89
CA LEU A 78 10.55 13.86 -15.73
C LEU A 78 10.72 15.38 -15.86
N MET A 79 9.63 16.12 -16.05
CA MET A 79 9.66 17.58 -16.13
C MET A 79 10.07 18.22 -14.80
N GLU A 80 9.48 17.77 -13.69
CA GLU A 80 9.78 18.30 -12.34
C GLU A 80 11.24 18.10 -11.92
N THR A 81 11.86 17.02 -12.39
CA THR A 81 13.24 16.67 -12.03
C THR A 81 14.28 17.22 -12.99
N ALA A 82 13.85 17.87 -14.08
CA ALA A 82 14.72 18.53 -15.06
C ALA A 82 15.90 17.67 -15.55
N GLY A 83 15.70 16.35 -15.67
CA GLY A 83 16.74 15.40 -16.09
C GLY A 83 17.73 14.98 -15.00
N ASN A 84 17.56 15.42 -13.74
CA ASN A 84 18.34 14.93 -12.61
C ASN A 84 17.93 13.49 -12.27
N LEU A 85 18.76 12.54 -12.70
CA LEU A 85 18.51 11.11 -12.50
C LEU A 85 18.31 10.74 -11.02
N SER A 86 19.05 11.37 -10.10
CA SER A 86 18.92 11.07 -8.66
C SER A 86 17.56 11.49 -8.12
N GLU A 87 17.06 12.65 -8.55
CA GLU A 87 15.76 13.16 -8.12
C GLU A 87 14.62 12.40 -8.78
N PHE A 88 14.80 12.05 -10.06
CA PHE A 88 13.88 11.16 -10.78
C PHE A 88 13.77 9.82 -10.07
N SER A 89 14.88 9.15 -9.76
CA SER A 89 14.85 7.87 -9.03
C SER A 89 14.17 7.99 -7.67
N ARG A 90 14.41 9.09 -6.93
CA ARG A 90 13.74 9.35 -5.66
C ARG A 90 12.23 9.53 -5.83
N GLY A 91 11.80 10.32 -6.80
CA GLY A 91 10.39 10.55 -7.09
C GLY A 91 9.69 9.29 -7.61
N PHE A 92 10.37 8.52 -8.46
CA PHE A 92 9.87 7.26 -9.00
C PHE A 92 9.65 6.23 -7.89
N ARG A 93 10.60 6.08 -6.94
CA ARG A 93 10.42 5.22 -5.76
C ARG A 93 9.25 5.64 -4.88
N ARG A 94 8.94 6.94 -4.81
CA ARG A 94 7.77 7.45 -4.09
C ARG A 94 6.48 7.12 -4.80
N LEU A 95 6.44 7.35 -6.12
CA LEU A 95 5.29 7.09 -6.98
C LEU A 95 4.95 5.60 -7.04
N THR A 96 5.96 4.74 -7.06
CA THR A 96 5.82 3.28 -7.05
C THR A 96 5.55 2.69 -5.66
N GLY A 97 5.46 3.53 -4.62
CA GLY A 97 5.24 3.06 -3.25
C GLY A 97 6.38 2.22 -2.67
N VAL A 98 7.55 2.13 -3.32
CA VAL A 98 8.69 1.30 -2.88
C VAL A 98 9.09 1.60 -1.44
N ALA A 99 9.10 2.88 -1.05
CA ALA A 99 9.43 3.26 0.33
C ALA A 99 8.45 2.69 1.37
N TRP A 100 7.18 2.52 1.02
CA TRP A 100 6.20 1.85 1.89
C TRP A 100 6.42 0.34 1.91
N MET A 101 6.63 -0.25 0.73
CA MET A 101 6.85 -1.69 0.57
C MET A 101 8.07 -2.15 1.37
N ASP A 102 9.18 -1.41 1.30
CA ASP A 102 10.41 -1.68 2.07
C ASP A 102 10.14 -1.74 3.59
N LEU A 103 9.20 -0.94 4.10
CA LEU A 103 8.83 -0.87 5.52
C LEU A 103 7.76 -1.89 5.91
N ILE A 104 6.90 -2.30 4.97
CA ILE A 104 5.82 -3.28 5.20
C ILE A 104 6.34 -4.72 5.05
N GLU A 105 7.36 -4.94 4.22
CA GLU A 105 7.94 -6.24 3.91
C GLU A 105 8.27 -7.13 5.13
N PRO A 106 8.80 -6.60 6.27
CA PRO A 106 9.01 -7.40 7.47
C PRO A 106 7.73 -8.04 8.02
N TYR A 107 6.59 -7.35 7.91
CA TYR A 107 5.30 -7.83 8.38
C TYR A 107 4.71 -8.89 7.45
N ARG A 108 4.93 -8.79 6.14
CA ARG A 108 4.55 -9.82 5.15
C ARG A 108 5.24 -11.15 5.41
N LYS A 109 6.55 -11.13 5.67
CA LYS A 109 7.33 -12.34 5.98
C LYS A 109 6.90 -12.98 7.30
N SER A 110 6.52 -12.18 8.28
CA SER A 110 5.97 -12.69 9.54
C SER A 110 4.57 -13.31 9.35
N ALA A 111 3.82 -12.88 8.32
CA ALA A 111 2.47 -13.34 8.03
C ALA A 111 2.38 -14.79 7.55
N GLU A 112 3.46 -15.37 7.03
CA GLU A 112 3.52 -16.82 6.77
C GLU A 112 3.26 -17.66 8.03
N TYR A 113 3.46 -17.08 9.23
CA TYR A 113 3.25 -17.73 10.53
C TYR A 113 2.06 -17.18 11.31
N LEU A 114 1.26 -16.27 10.73
CA LEU A 114 0.15 -15.62 11.44
C LEU A 114 -1.13 -16.47 11.47
N ILE A 115 -1.83 -16.36 12.59
CA ILE A 115 -3.13 -17.00 12.84
C ILE A 115 -4.16 -16.40 11.89
N ALA A 116 -4.70 -17.21 10.97
CA ALA A 116 -5.87 -16.82 10.20
C ALA A 116 -7.04 -16.57 11.16
N LEU A 117 -7.59 -15.36 11.14
CA LEU A 117 -8.78 -15.05 11.94
C LEU A 117 -9.92 -15.98 11.49
N PRO A 118 -10.62 -16.65 12.43
CA PRO A 118 -11.69 -17.56 12.09
C PRO A 118 -12.79 -16.80 11.35
N ARG A 119 -13.31 -17.41 10.28
CA ARG A 119 -14.45 -16.87 9.54
C ARG A 119 -15.64 -16.75 10.49
N ALA A 120 -16.24 -15.57 10.60
CA ALA A 120 -17.54 -15.44 11.23
C ALA A 120 -18.57 -16.17 10.34
N VAL A 121 -19.23 -17.17 10.91
CA VAL A 121 -20.33 -17.94 10.30
C VAL A 121 -21.65 -17.28 10.64
#